data_AF-A0A7S0B0R1-F1
#
_entry.id   AF-A0A7S0B0R1-F1
#
_cell.length_a   1.000
_cell.length_b   1.000
_cell.length_c   1.000
_cell.angle_alpha   90.00
_cell.angle_beta   90.00
_cell.angle_gamma   90.00
#
_symmetry.space_group_name_H-M   'P 1'
#
loop_
_entity.id
_entity.type
_entity.pdbx_description
1 polymer ?
#
loop_
_entity_poly.entity_id
_entity_poly.type
_entity_poly.pdbx_seq_one_letter_code
_entity_poly.pdbx_strand_id
1 'polypeptide(L)'
;GSVVTWGSAGCGGNSSAVREQLTADVQHVAGTGFAFAAVKGDGSVVTWGDASRGGDSSALHEQLAADVQSIASTGCAFAAVKGDGSVVTWGSAGCGGNSSAVREQLTADVQHVAGTGFAFAAVKGDGSVVTWGDASRGGDSSALHEQLAADVQSIASTGCAFAAVKGDGSVV
;
A
#
# COMPACT_ATOMS: atom_id res chain seq x y z
N GLY A 1 22.96 -1.60 6.03
CA GLY A 1 22.46 -1.34 7.40
C GLY A 1 21.66 -2.53 7.87
N SER A 2 21.52 -2.75 9.17
CA SER A 2 20.70 -3.84 9.73
C SER A 2 19.39 -3.30 10.29
N VAL A 3 18.26 -3.93 9.96
CA VAL A 3 16.96 -3.58 10.56
C VAL A 3 16.90 -4.09 12.00
N VAL A 4 16.51 -3.21 12.92
CA VAL A 4 16.27 -3.53 14.34
C VAL A 4 14.79 -3.26 14.63
N THR A 5 14.13 -4.20 15.29
CA THR A 5 12.72 -4.06 15.71
C THR A 5 12.61 -4.18 17.23
N TRP A 6 11.59 -3.53 17.79
CA TRP A 6 11.29 -3.54 19.21
C TRP A 6 9.78 -3.41 19.44
N GLY A 7 9.30 -3.77 20.63
CA GLY A 7 7.88 -3.71 21.00
C GLY A 7 7.19 -5.09 21.03
N SER A 8 5.87 -5.11 20.85
CA SER A 8 5.09 -6.35 20.88
C SER A 8 5.45 -7.27 19.71
N ALA A 9 5.87 -8.50 20.00
CA ALA A 9 6.21 -9.48 18.97
C ALA A 9 5.05 -9.76 18.00
N GLY A 10 3.81 -9.80 18.51
CA GLY A 10 2.61 -9.98 17.70
C GLY A 10 2.30 -8.82 16.75
N CYS A 11 2.94 -7.66 16.95
CA CYS A 11 2.81 -6.48 16.08
C CYS A 11 4.07 -6.26 15.22
N GLY A 12 4.94 -7.27 15.08
CA GLY A 12 6.19 -7.17 14.32
C GLY A 12 7.39 -6.63 15.10
N GLY A 13 7.27 -6.48 16.43
CA GLY A 13 8.38 -6.09 17.33
C GLY A 13 9.50 -7.12 17.45
N ASN A 14 9.40 -8.27 16.77
CA ASN A 14 10.46 -9.25 16.62
C ASN A 14 10.61 -9.63 15.14
N SER A 15 11.75 -9.29 14.53
CA SER A 15 12.10 -9.63 13.14
C SER A 15 13.11 -10.79 13.03
N SER A 16 13.36 -11.54 14.11
CA SER A 16 14.39 -12.60 14.14
C SER A 16 14.20 -13.65 13.05
N ALA A 17 12.94 -13.97 12.70
CA ALA A 17 12.60 -14.94 11.67
C ALA A 17 13.00 -14.51 10.24
N VAL A 18 13.09 -13.19 10.00
CA VAL A 18 13.44 -12.61 8.70
C VAL A 18 14.78 -11.87 8.73
N ARG A 19 15.54 -11.99 9.82
CA ARG A 19 16.75 -11.21 10.07
C ARG A 19 17.77 -11.33 8.92
N GLU A 20 17.99 -12.54 8.42
CA GLU A 20 18.94 -12.80 7.33
C GLU A 20 18.56 -12.08 6.04
N GLN A 21 17.25 -11.96 5.79
CA GLN A 21 16.71 -11.26 4.63
C GLN A 21 16.81 -9.74 4.77
N LEU A 22 16.94 -9.22 6.00
CA LEU A 22 17.04 -7.78 6.31
C LEU A 22 18.49 -7.30 6.55
N THR A 23 19.49 -8.09 6.12
CA THR A 23 20.92 -7.77 6.34
C THR A 23 21.52 -6.82 5.31
N ALA A 24 20.90 -6.68 4.14
CA ALA A 24 21.42 -5.86 3.05
C ALA A 24 20.34 -4.95 2.48
N ASP A 25 20.74 -3.67 2.33
CA ASP A 25 20.12 -2.69 1.44
C ASP A 25 18.61 -2.46 1.59
N VAL A 26 18.08 -2.43 2.82
CA VAL A 26 16.70 -1.98 3.04
C VAL A 26 16.62 -0.48 2.78
N GLN A 27 15.76 -0.11 1.82
CA GLN A 27 15.56 1.27 1.37
C GLN A 27 14.40 1.94 2.09
N HIS A 28 13.31 1.20 2.32
CA HIS A 28 12.09 1.71 2.95
C HIS A 28 11.43 0.63 3.81
N VAL A 29 10.79 1.04 4.91
CA VAL A 29 9.96 0.17 5.76
C VAL A 29 8.60 0.83 5.96
N ALA A 30 7.53 0.12 5.60
CA ALA A 30 6.15 0.49 5.89
C ALA A 30 5.59 -0.37 7.03
N GLY A 31 4.67 0.19 7.81
CA GLY A 31 4.01 -0.51 8.91
C GLY A 31 2.49 -0.41 8.85
N THR A 32 1.80 -1.49 9.18
CA THR A 32 0.41 -1.46 9.62
C THR A 32 0.37 -1.34 11.15
N GLY A 33 -0.81 -1.45 11.77
CA GLY A 33 -0.90 -1.57 13.22
C GLY A 33 -0.27 -2.84 13.80
N PHE A 34 0.00 -3.86 12.98
CA PHE A 34 0.36 -5.21 13.44
C PHE A 34 1.46 -5.92 12.63
N ALA A 35 1.94 -5.33 11.53
CA ALA A 35 2.93 -5.93 10.66
C ALA A 35 3.80 -4.87 9.98
N PHE A 36 4.92 -5.30 9.42
CA PHE A 36 5.83 -4.48 8.64
C PHE A 36 6.12 -5.11 7.29
N ALA A 37 6.46 -4.26 6.32
CA ALA A 37 6.98 -4.63 5.02
C ALA A 37 8.21 -3.78 4.69
N ALA A 38 9.32 -4.40 4.32
CA ALA A 38 10.55 -3.73 3.92
C ALA A 38 10.78 -3.91 2.42
N VAL A 39 11.08 -2.81 1.73
CA VAL A 39 11.57 -2.81 0.34
C VAL A 39 13.09 -2.79 0.37
N LYS A 40 13.72 -3.78 -0.28
CA LYS A 40 15.17 -3.85 -0.47
C LYS A 40 15.60 -3.11 -1.73
N GLY A 41 16.89 -2.81 -1.87
CA GLY A 41 17.44 -2.09 -3.02
C GLY A 41 17.43 -2.89 -4.33
N ASP A 42 17.23 -4.21 -4.24
CA ASP A 42 16.90 -5.06 -5.40
C ASP A 42 15.41 -4.99 -5.81
N GLY A 43 14.60 -4.18 -5.12
CA GLY A 43 13.16 -4.03 -5.36
C GLY A 43 12.31 -5.17 -4.82
N SER A 44 12.88 -6.12 -4.05
CA SER A 44 12.10 -7.20 -3.43
C SER A 44 11.59 -6.84 -2.04
N VAL A 45 10.52 -7.51 -1.60
CA VAL A 45 9.83 -7.20 -0.34
C VAL A 45 9.96 -8.33 0.67
N VAL A 46 10.22 -7.95 1.92
CA VAL A 46 10.23 -8.84 3.09
C VAL A 46 9.17 -8.38 4.08
N THR A 47 8.30 -9.27 4.53
CA THR A 47 7.23 -8.98 5.50
C THR A 47 7.44 -9.73 6.81
N TRP A 48 6.95 -9.15 7.91
CA TRP A 48 6.91 -9.81 9.22
C TRP A 48 5.83 -9.21 10.13
N GLY A 49 5.44 -9.93 11.19
CA GLY A 49 4.39 -9.53 12.13
C GLY A 49 3.15 -10.43 12.01
N ASP A 50 1.97 -9.90 12.32
CA ASP A 50 0.72 -10.66 12.24
C ASP A 50 0.38 -11.02 10.78
N ALA A 51 0.33 -12.33 10.49
CA ALA A 51 0.08 -12.86 9.15
C ALA A 51 -1.25 -12.35 8.54
N SER A 52 -2.32 -12.27 9.34
CA SER A 52 -3.65 -11.83 8.88
C SER A 52 -3.73 -10.32 8.61
N ARG A 53 -2.73 -9.57 9.08
CA ARG A 53 -2.61 -8.10 8.97
C ARG A 53 -1.45 -7.69 8.04
N GLY A 54 -0.96 -8.61 7.22
CA GLY A 54 0.03 -8.36 6.17
C GLY A 54 1.46 -8.80 6.50
N GLY A 55 1.68 -9.50 7.63
CA GLY A 55 2.97 -10.07 8.01
C GLY A 55 3.35 -11.35 7.27
N ASP A 56 2.46 -11.90 6.45
CA ASP A 56 2.72 -13.02 5.54
C ASP A 56 2.40 -12.60 4.09
N SER A 57 3.43 -12.57 3.25
CA SER A 57 3.31 -12.31 1.81
C SER A 57 3.81 -13.48 0.96
N SER A 58 3.91 -14.69 1.53
CA SER A 58 4.44 -15.89 0.85
C SER A 58 3.68 -16.26 -0.43
N ALA A 59 2.35 -16.11 -0.42
CA ALA A 59 1.49 -16.34 -1.59
C ALA A 59 1.76 -15.37 -2.76
N LEU A 60 2.49 -14.28 -2.51
CA LEU A 60 2.80 -13.23 -3.48
C LEU A 60 4.31 -13.12 -3.74
N HIS A 61 5.10 -14.12 -3.35
CA HIS A 61 6.55 -14.10 -3.45
C HIS A 61 7.05 -13.73 -4.86
N GLU A 62 6.48 -14.32 -5.91
CA GLU A 62 6.86 -14.01 -7.30
C GLU A 62 6.53 -12.57 -7.70
N GLN A 63 5.41 -12.04 -7.23
CA GLN A 63 4.96 -10.68 -7.56
C GLN A 63 5.80 -9.62 -6.84
N LEU A 64 6.33 -9.95 -5.66
CA LEU A 64 7.11 -9.09 -4.77
C LEU A 64 8.62 -9.41 -4.77
N ALA A 65 9.08 -10.22 -5.73
CA ALA A 65 10.47 -10.67 -5.81
C ALA A 65 11.42 -9.63 -6.41
N ALA A 66 10.89 -8.59 -7.07
CA ALA A 66 11.65 -7.50 -7.68
C ALA A 66 10.72 -6.33 -8.06
N ASP A 67 11.33 -5.22 -8.46
CA ASP A 67 10.69 -4.04 -9.06
C ASP A 67 9.65 -3.31 -8.21
N VAL A 68 9.56 -3.59 -6.90
CA VAL A 68 8.74 -2.78 -5.99
C VAL A 68 9.45 -1.45 -5.70
N GLN A 69 8.75 -0.36 -5.99
CA GLN A 69 9.27 1.01 -5.83
C GLN A 69 8.82 1.64 -4.51
N SER A 70 7.58 1.37 -4.10
CA SER A 70 7.02 1.91 -2.87
C SER A 70 5.96 1.00 -2.28
N ILE A 71 5.72 1.15 -0.97
CA ILE A 71 4.65 0.46 -0.25
C ILE A 71 3.84 1.48 0.53
N ALA A 72 2.53 1.48 0.32
CA ALA A 72 1.56 2.14 1.17
C ALA A 72 0.92 1.13 2.13
N SER A 73 0.46 1.61 3.29
CA SER A 73 -0.23 0.79 4.28
C SER A 73 -1.54 1.42 4.72
N THR A 74 -2.48 0.56 5.12
CA THR A 74 -3.63 0.93 5.96
C THR A 74 -3.38 0.43 7.38
N GLY A 75 -4.41 0.47 8.24
CA GLY A 75 -4.34 -0.11 9.58
C GLY A 75 -4.05 -1.61 9.57
N CYS A 76 -4.36 -2.33 8.49
CA CYS A 76 -4.16 -3.78 8.42
C CYS A 76 -3.96 -4.42 7.04
N ALA A 77 -3.56 -3.64 6.03
CA ALA A 77 -3.21 -4.12 4.71
C ALA A 77 -2.08 -3.29 4.10
N PHE A 78 -1.50 -3.80 3.03
CA PHE A 78 -0.45 -3.14 2.25
C PHE A 78 -0.80 -3.11 0.77
N ALA A 79 -0.26 -2.12 0.07
CA ALA A 79 -0.28 -2.01 -1.38
C ALA A 79 1.13 -1.63 -1.87
N ALA A 80 1.74 -2.49 -2.68
CA ALA A 80 3.03 -2.23 -3.34
C ALA A 80 2.80 -1.67 -4.74
N VAL A 81 3.47 -0.57 -5.07
CA VAL A 81 3.54 -0.03 -6.44
C VAL A 81 4.84 -0.52 -7.09
N LYS A 82 4.71 -1.15 -8.24
CA LYS A 82 5.84 -1.68 -9.02
C LYS A 82 6.35 -0.68 -10.05
N GLY A 83 7.53 -0.93 -10.60
CA GLY A 83 8.18 -0.07 -11.59
C GLY A 83 7.40 0.09 -12.91
N ASP A 84 6.53 -0.86 -13.23
CA ASP A 84 5.59 -0.77 -14.37
C ASP A 84 4.28 -0.04 -14.03
N GLY A 85 4.14 0.46 -12.81
CA GLY A 85 2.92 1.11 -12.31
C GLY A 85 1.81 0.13 -11.96
N SER A 86 2.06 -1.18 -11.93
CA SER A 86 1.10 -2.16 -11.40
C SER A 86 1.06 -2.17 -9.87
N VAL A 87 -0.06 -2.57 -9.28
CA VAL A 87 -0.24 -2.64 -7.82
C VAL A 87 -0.52 -4.05 -7.35
N VAL A 88 0.19 -4.46 -6.30
CA VAL A 88 -0.01 -5.73 -5.59
C VAL A 88 -0.48 -5.44 -4.18
N THR A 89 -1.60 -6.03 -3.75
CA THR A 89 -2.18 -5.80 -2.41
C THR A 89 -2.19 -7.07 -1.57
N TRP A 90 -2.02 -6.93 -0.26
CA TRP A 90 -2.11 -8.06 0.68
C TRP A 90 -2.48 -7.63 2.09
N GLY A 91 -2.73 -8.61 2.97
CA GLY A 91 -3.23 -8.41 4.32
C GLY A 91 -4.75 -8.55 4.38
N SER A 92 -5.39 -7.88 5.34
CA SER A 92 -6.82 -8.07 5.59
C SER A 92 -7.68 -7.51 4.45
N ALA A 93 -8.57 -8.34 3.90
CA ALA A 93 -9.47 -7.94 2.82
C ALA A 93 -10.32 -6.70 3.19
N GLY A 94 -10.83 -6.64 4.43
CA GLY A 94 -11.61 -5.50 4.92
C GLY A 94 -10.82 -4.20 5.13
N CYS A 95 -9.49 -4.25 5.08
CA CYS A 95 -8.60 -3.09 5.10
C CYS A 95 -8.06 -2.72 3.70
N GLY A 96 -8.61 -3.30 2.63
CA GLY A 96 -8.12 -3.09 1.26
C GLY A 96 -7.01 -4.07 0.83
N GLY A 97 -6.76 -5.14 1.58
CA GLY A 97 -5.83 -6.21 1.17
C GLY A 97 -6.32 -7.02 -0.02
N ASN A 98 -7.61 -6.90 -0.39
CA ASN A 98 -8.17 -7.45 -1.62
C ASN A 98 -8.60 -6.31 -2.57
N SER A 99 -7.90 -6.18 -3.69
CA SER A 99 -8.21 -5.22 -4.77
C SER A 99 -8.88 -5.86 -5.99
N SER A 100 -9.40 -7.09 -5.88
CA SER A 100 -9.92 -7.84 -7.03
C SER A 100 -11.00 -7.09 -7.83
N ALA A 101 -11.83 -6.28 -7.17
CA ALA A 101 -12.89 -5.50 -7.80
C ALA A 101 -12.38 -4.38 -8.71
N VAL A 102 -11.14 -3.92 -8.50
CA VAL A 102 -10.50 -2.83 -9.27
C VAL A 102 -9.23 -3.30 -9.97
N ARG A 103 -8.97 -4.62 -10.02
CA ARG A 103 -7.72 -5.20 -10.51
C ARG A 103 -7.33 -4.70 -11.89
N GLU A 104 -8.29 -4.61 -12.81
CA GLU A 104 -8.04 -4.18 -14.20
C GLU A 104 -7.51 -2.74 -14.28
N GLN A 105 -7.92 -1.89 -13.32
CA GLN A 105 -7.51 -0.48 -13.25
C GLN A 105 -6.13 -0.29 -12.59
N LEU A 106 -5.60 -1.33 -11.95
CA LEU A 106 -4.34 -1.35 -11.19
C LEU A 106 -3.22 -2.14 -11.90
N THR A 107 -3.38 -2.40 -13.20
CA THR A 107 -2.43 -3.19 -13.99
C THR A 107 -1.23 -2.39 -14.49
N ALA A 108 -1.33 -1.06 -14.54
CA ALA A 108 -0.28 -0.15 -15.00
C ALA A 108 -0.58 1.30 -14.59
N ASP A 109 0.39 2.18 -14.81
CA ASP A 109 0.28 3.64 -14.71
C ASP A 109 -0.05 4.22 -13.32
N VAL A 110 -0.06 3.41 -12.24
CA VAL A 110 -0.17 3.95 -10.88
C VAL A 110 1.12 4.64 -10.48
N GLN A 111 1.02 5.91 -10.07
CA GLN A 111 2.15 6.73 -9.64
C GLN A 111 2.30 6.76 -8.13
N HIS A 112 1.18 6.81 -7.42
CA HIS A 112 1.17 6.92 -5.96
C HIS A 112 -0.06 6.23 -5.37
N VAL A 113 0.09 5.67 -4.17
CA VAL A 113 -1.00 5.08 -3.38
C VAL A 113 -0.98 5.68 -1.99
N ALA A 114 -2.13 6.17 -1.54
CA ALA A 114 -2.36 6.62 -0.17
C ALA A 114 -3.32 5.67 0.54
N GLY A 115 -3.17 5.55 1.87
CA GLY A 115 -4.03 4.72 2.71
C GLY A 115 -4.74 5.53 3.80
N THR A 116 -5.98 5.13 4.13
CA THR A 116 -6.65 5.48 5.39
C THR A 116 -6.49 4.33 6.39
N GLY A 117 -7.31 4.29 7.45
CA GLY A 117 -7.33 3.14 8.34
C GLY A 117 -7.73 1.83 7.65
N PHE A 118 -8.57 1.86 6.60
CA PHE A 118 -9.16 0.65 6.00
C PHE A 118 -9.37 0.71 4.48
N ALA A 119 -8.96 1.79 3.80
CA ALA A 119 -9.11 1.94 2.36
C ALA A 119 -7.84 2.52 1.73
N PHE A 120 -7.71 2.32 0.43
CA PHE A 120 -6.64 2.89 -0.39
C PHE A 120 -7.21 3.75 -1.50
N ALA A 121 -6.41 4.72 -1.95
CA ALA A 121 -6.63 5.50 -3.15
C ALA A 121 -5.33 5.55 -3.98
N ALA A 122 -5.40 5.12 -5.23
CA ALA A 122 -4.30 5.18 -6.19
C ALA A 122 -4.49 6.35 -7.15
N VAL A 123 -3.46 7.17 -7.33
CA VAL A 123 -3.40 8.20 -8.37
C VAL A 123 -2.63 7.62 -9.57
N LYS A 124 -3.27 7.66 -10.74
CA LYS A 124 -2.69 7.21 -12.00
C LYS A 124 -2.00 8.34 -12.75
N GLY A 125 -1.19 7.99 -13.76
CA GLY A 125 -0.42 8.94 -14.56
C GLY A 125 -1.27 9.95 -15.36
N ASP A 126 -2.54 9.61 -15.64
CA ASP A 126 -3.53 10.50 -16.24
C ASP A 126 -4.25 11.41 -15.22
N GLY A 127 -3.90 11.29 -13.94
CA GLY A 127 -4.53 12.01 -12.84
C GLY A 127 -5.89 11.44 -12.41
N SER A 128 -6.30 10.27 -12.92
CA SER A 128 -7.48 9.57 -12.42
C SER A 128 -7.19 8.89 -11.08
N VAL A 129 -8.23 8.71 -10.27
CA VAL A 129 -8.13 8.04 -8.96
C VAL A 129 -8.95 6.76 -8.91
N VAL A 130 -8.33 5.70 -8.40
CA VAL A 130 -8.96 4.40 -8.15
C VAL A 130 -8.97 4.15 -6.66
N THR A 131 -10.14 3.91 -6.06
CA THR A 131 -10.27 3.58 -4.63
C THR A 131 -10.69 2.13 -4.41
N TRP A 132 -10.27 1.55 -3.29
CA TRP A 132 -10.73 0.24 -2.84
C TRP A 132 -10.59 0.07 -1.33
N GLY A 133 -11.21 -0.98 -0.77
CA GLY A 133 -11.25 -1.26 0.66
C GLY A 133 -12.60 -0.89 1.27
N ASP A 134 -12.60 -0.50 2.55
CA ASP A 134 -13.84 -0.19 3.26
C ASP A 134 -14.50 1.09 2.72
N ALA A 135 -15.74 0.95 2.22
CA ALA A 135 -16.49 2.05 1.62
C ALA A 135 -16.71 3.24 2.57
N SER A 136 -16.95 2.98 3.87
CA SER A 136 -17.14 4.02 4.88
C SER A 136 -15.85 4.76 5.26
N ARG A 137 -14.70 4.27 4.78
CA ARG A 137 -13.37 4.83 5.04
C ARG A 137 -12.69 5.35 3.77
N GLY A 138 -13.47 5.60 2.71
CA GLY A 138 -12.99 6.13 1.43
C GLY A 138 -12.72 5.10 0.35
N GLY A 139 -13.14 3.84 0.54
CA GLY A 139 -12.98 2.78 -0.47
C GLY A 139 -13.95 2.87 -1.65
N ASP A 140 -15.02 3.68 -1.54
CA ASP A 140 -15.98 3.94 -2.60
C ASP A 140 -16.00 5.43 -2.98
N SER A 141 -15.45 5.74 -4.15
CA SER A 141 -15.42 7.09 -4.73
C SER A 141 -16.40 7.27 -5.89
N SER A 142 -17.36 6.36 -6.08
CA SER A 142 -18.28 6.37 -7.23
C SER A 142 -19.09 7.67 -7.35
N ALA A 143 -19.49 8.26 -6.21
CA ALA A 143 -20.19 9.54 -6.15
C ALA A 143 -19.35 10.72 -6.67
N LEU A 144 -18.02 10.58 -6.73
CA LEU A 144 -17.07 11.60 -7.17
C LEU A 144 -16.39 11.21 -8.49
N HIS A 145 -16.92 10.23 -9.22
CA HIS A 145 -16.25 9.66 -10.41
C HIS A 145 -15.83 10.73 -11.42
N GLU A 146 -16.72 11.68 -11.76
CA GLU A 146 -16.39 12.77 -12.70
C GLU A 146 -15.29 13.69 -12.16
N GLN A 147 -15.31 13.97 -10.86
CA GLN A 147 -14.33 14.83 -10.22
C GLN A 147 -12.97 14.14 -10.09
N LEU A 148 -12.93 12.82 -9.99
CA LEU A 148 -11.71 12.03 -9.83
C LEU A 148 -11.26 11.32 -11.14
N ALA A 149 -11.86 11.69 -12.27
CA ALA A 149 -11.57 11.08 -13.57
C ALA A 149 -10.23 11.55 -14.18
N ALA A 150 -9.72 12.72 -13.78
CA ALA A 150 -8.47 13.29 -14.28
C ALA A 150 -7.98 14.43 -13.38
N ASP A 151 -6.76 14.90 -13.66
CA ASP A 151 -6.12 16.09 -13.08
C ASP A 151 -5.85 16.04 -11.58
N VAL A 152 -5.99 14.90 -10.89
CA VAL A 152 -5.55 14.77 -9.50
C VAL A 152 -4.03 14.68 -9.45
N GLN A 153 -3.41 15.58 -8.70
CA GLN A 153 -1.95 15.63 -8.53
C GLN A 153 -1.48 14.99 -7.23
N SER A 154 -2.28 15.08 -6.17
CA SER A 154 -1.93 14.50 -4.88
C SER A 154 -3.16 14.15 -4.06
N ILE A 155 -2.99 13.18 -3.17
CA ILE A 155 -4.00 12.75 -2.21
C ILE A 155 -3.42 12.92 -0.80
N ALA A 156 -4.20 13.54 0.07
CA ALA A 156 -3.99 13.51 1.51
C ALA A 156 -5.00 12.56 2.16
N SER A 157 -4.61 11.91 3.25
CA SER A 157 -5.49 11.01 4.00
C SER A 157 -5.50 11.32 5.49
N THR A 158 -6.64 11.06 6.10
CA THR A 158 -6.78 10.89 7.55
C THR A 158 -6.92 9.40 7.87
N GLY A 159 -7.17 9.05 9.13
CA GLY A 159 -7.55 7.68 9.46
C GLY A 159 -8.85 7.21 8.80
N CYS A 160 -9.66 8.09 8.19
CA CYS A 160 -11.03 7.74 7.76
C CYS A 160 -11.47 8.33 6.40
N ALA A 161 -10.74 9.28 5.82
CA ALA A 161 -11.15 10.01 4.64
C ALA A 161 -9.95 10.45 3.80
N PHE A 162 -10.21 10.74 2.53
CA PHE A 162 -9.25 11.29 1.58
C PHE A 162 -9.65 12.72 1.19
N ALA A 163 -8.66 13.51 0.76
CA ALA A 163 -8.86 14.77 0.04
C ALA A 163 -7.87 14.78 -1.14
N ALA A 164 -8.32 15.22 -2.31
CA ALA A 164 -7.52 15.30 -3.52
C ALA A 164 -7.26 16.75 -3.90
N VAL A 165 -6.03 17.07 -4.29
CA VAL A 165 -5.68 18.36 -4.89
C VAL A 165 -5.57 18.18 -6.40
N LYS A 166 -6.32 18.99 -7.14
CA LYS A 166 -6.30 19.01 -8.61
C LYS A 166 -5.23 19.93 -9.18
N GLY A 167 -4.92 19.75 -10.46
CA GLY A 167 -3.95 20.57 -11.18
C GLY A 167 -4.32 22.06 -11.30
N ASP A 168 -5.60 22.39 -11.16
CA ASP A 168 -6.08 23.78 -11.08
C ASP A 168 -6.03 24.37 -9.65
N GLY A 169 -5.58 23.58 -8.66
CA GLY A 169 -5.51 23.94 -7.25
C GLY A 169 -6.82 23.77 -6.48
N SER A 170 -7.90 23.29 -7.11
CA SER A 170 -9.14 22.95 -6.41
C SER A 170 -8.97 21.69 -5.56
N VAL A 171 -9.81 21.55 -4.53
CA VAL A 171 -9.83 20.40 -3.62
C VAL A 171 -11.15 19.66 -3.76
N VAL A 172 -11.08 18.34 -3.86
CA VAL A 172 -12.21 17.40 -3.89
C VAL A 172 -12.12 16.44 -2.71
#